data_AF-A0A504LGL6-F1
#
_entry.id   AF-A0A504LGL6-F1
#
_cell.length_a   1.000
_cell.length_b   1.000
_cell.length_c   1.000
_cell.angle_alpha   90.00
_cell.angle_beta   90.00
_cell.angle_gamma   90.00
#
_symmetry.space_group_name_H-M   'P 1'
#
loop_
_entity.id
_entity.type
_entity.pdbx_description
1 polymer ?
#
loop_
_entity_poly.entity_id
_entity_poly.type
_entity_poly.pdbx_seq_one_letter_code
_entity_poly.pdbx_strand_id
1 'polypeptide(L)'
;MDTVTISAKGISVSLDLAVGHIAAMDVEADGRILKPLHRAPWVGSPRETLPESTPEGTVRLSGDFLCAPFSASDVEAAPLHGWPANSEWDVVENGAIAGGWRAVFRLRRKVMGAAIDKVFTLRDGHPFLYQEHIFSGGSGAISVAHHPMTSMRDGGRLAFSPKRVAVTPPTPLEPDPARGRFMLAYPARSGDLAQFPLAAGGAADLTDYRMQDKREDFITLVEADHAGPGWTAIARRAEKDLVLVLKNPAELPITMLWFSNGGRDYAPWSGRHLGVLGIEDGRAAVGHAASLGDNWLKREGVATAFALAEGRSVSFRHVIGGVPAAGVEPPSAIETVSDRMRILAANGTAEEVPFDGEFLRIGRSVPA
;
A
#
# COMPACT_ATOMS: atom_id res chain seq x y z
N MET A 1 3.27 -14.18 -19.16
CA MET A 1 3.53 -13.65 -17.81
C MET A 1 3.53 -14.84 -16.88
N ASP A 2 4.60 -15.03 -16.10
CA ASP A 2 4.62 -16.06 -15.06
C ASP A 2 3.84 -15.54 -13.86
N THR A 3 2.54 -15.83 -13.86
CA THR A 3 1.61 -15.44 -12.80
C THR A 3 1.16 -16.69 -12.05
N VAL A 4 1.10 -16.61 -10.73
CA VAL A 4 0.49 -17.65 -9.88
C VAL A 4 -0.79 -17.09 -9.28
N THR A 5 -1.89 -17.80 -9.46
CA THR A 5 -3.18 -17.47 -8.86
C THR A 5 -3.48 -18.44 -7.72
N ILE A 6 -3.87 -17.89 -6.58
CA ILE A 6 -4.41 -18.62 -5.44
C ILE A 6 -5.86 -18.20 -5.21
N SER A 7 -6.69 -19.12 -4.71
CA SER A 7 -8.11 -18.87 -4.51
C SER A 7 -8.60 -19.53 -3.22
N ALA A 8 -9.58 -18.89 -2.58
CA ALA A 8 -10.45 -19.47 -1.57
C ALA A 8 -11.90 -19.15 -1.96
N LYS A 9 -12.89 -19.67 -1.23
CA LYS A 9 -14.30 -19.38 -1.52
C LYS A 9 -14.55 -17.85 -1.52
N GLY A 10 -14.94 -17.31 -2.67
CA GLY A 10 -15.30 -15.90 -2.84
C GLY A 10 -14.14 -14.93 -3.04
N ILE A 11 -12.90 -15.40 -3.18
CA ILE A 11 -11.73 -14.53 -3.40
C ILE A 11 -10.64 -15.23 -4.21
N SER A 12 -10.01 -14.51 -5.13
CA SER A 12 -8.79 -14.94 -5.80
C SER A 12 -7.76 -13.83 -5.89
N VAL A 13 -6.48 -14.19 -5.82
CA VAL A 13 -5.34 -13.26 -5.89
C VAL A 13 -4.28 -13.85 -6.81
N SER A 14 -3.78 -13.01 -7.72
CA SER A 14 -2.74 -13.36 -8.68
C SER A 14 -1.46 -12.59 -8.40
N LEU A 15 -0.34 -13.28 -8.23
CA LEU A 15 1.00 -12.70 -8.06
C LEU A 15 1.78 -12.82 -9.38
N ASP A 16 2.34 -11.72 -9.87
CA ASP A 16 3.33 -11.73 -10.95
C ASP A 16 4.70 -12.11 -10.38
N LEU A 17 5.17 -13.31 -10.71
CA LEU A 17 6.42 -13.84 -10.18
C LEU A 17 7.64 -13.07 -10.69
N ALA A 18 7.55 -12.31 -11.78
CA ALA A 18 8.72 -11.57 -12.30
C ALA A 18 9.09 -10.35 -11.45
N VAL A 19 8.15 -9.82 -10.66
CA VAL A 19 8.31 -8.59 -9.88
C VAL A 19 7.72 -8.65 -8.48
N GLY A 20 6.99 -9.71 -8.13
CA GLY A 20 6.34 -9.85 -6.83
C GLY A 20 5.11 -8.95 -6.64
N HIS A 21 4.55 -8.41 -7.71
CA HIS A 21 3.37 -7.55 -7.67
C HIS A 21 2.10 -8.38 -7.61
N ILE A 22 1.09 -7.94 -6.85
CA ILE A 22 -0.27 -8.43 -7.01
C ILE A 22 -0.79 -7.91 -8.36
N ALA A 23 -0.90 -8.81 -9.33
CA ALA A 23 -1.36 -8.50 -10.68
C ALA A 23 -2.88 -8.33 -10.76
N ALA A 24 -3.61 -9.08 -9.93
CA ALA A 24 -5.06 -9.02 -9.82
C ALA A 24 -5.53 -9.52 -8.45
N MET A 25 -6.64 -8.96 -7.98
CA MET A 25 -7.40 -9.43 -6.83
C MET A 25 -8.87 -9.29 -7.18
N ASP A 26 -9.62 -10.39 -7.07
CA ASP A 26 -11.04 -10.47 -7.37
C ASP A 26 -11.78 -10.96 -6.13
N VAL A 27 -12.82 -10.25 -5.71
CA VAL A 27 -13.66 -10.59 -4.55
C VAL A 27 -15.11 -10.74 -5.02
N GLU A 28 -15.72 -11.89 -4.76
CA GLU A 28 -17.13 -12.14 -5.07
C GLU A 28 -18.01 -11.60 -3.94
N ALA A 29 -18.92 -10.69 -4.27
CA ALA A 29 -19.88 -10.14 -3.31
C ALA A 29 -21.16 -9.69 -4.03
N ASP A 30 -22.33 -9.96 -3.46
CA ASP A 30 -23.65 -9.60 -4.02
C ASP A 30 -23.84 -9.98 -5.50
N GLY A 31 -23.33 -11.14 -5.91
CA GLY A 31 -23.45 -11.62 -7.29
C GLY A 31 -22.59 -10.87 -8.32
N ARG A 32 -21.64 -10.03 -7.87
CA ARG A 32 -20.66 -9.35 -8.73
C ARG A 32 -19.23 -9.60 -8.25
N ILE A 33 -18.27 -9.24 -9.11
CA ILE A 33 -16.84 -9.31 -8.81
C ILE A 33 -16.32 -7.89 -8.56
N LEU A 34 -15.79 -7.66 -7.36
CA LEU A 34 -15.08 -6.45 -6.99
C LEU A 34 -13.61 -6.59 -7.38
N LYS A 35 -13.03 -5.51 -7.94
CA LYS A 35 -11.61 -5.43 -8.32
C LYS A 35 -11.01 -4.24 -7.56
N PRO A 36 -10.56 -4.44 -6.30
CA PRO A 36 -10.11 -3.35 -5.45
C PRO A 36 -8.79 -2.73 -5.91
N LEU A 37 -8.00 -3.44 -6.70
CA LEU A 37 -6.63 -3.08 -7.03
C LEU A 37 -6.47 -2.54 -8.47
N HIS A 38 -5.56 -1.58 -8.63
CA HIS A 38 -5.23 -0.92 -9.88
C HIS A 38 -4.28 -1.77 -10.75
N ARG A 39 -4.32 -1.58 -12.07
CA ARG A 39 -3.31 -2.07 -13.02
C ARG A 39 -3.01 -0.97 -14.03
N ALA A 40 -1.74 -0.61 -14.18
CA ALA A 40 -1.36 0.52 -15.02
C ALA A 40 -1.67 0.25 -16.51
N PRO A 41 -2.04 1.27 -17.29
CA PRO A 41 -2.55 1.09 -18.66
C PRO A 41 -1.49 0.68 -19.68
N TRP A 42 -0.20 0.73 -19.33
CA TRP A 42 0.89 0.24 -20.18
C TRP A 42 1.31 -1.20 -19.85
N VAL A 43 0.74 -1.83 -18.82
CA VAL A 43 1.12 -3.20 -18.48
C VAL A 43 0.65 -4.16 -19.58
N GLY A 44 1.62 -4.80 -20.23
CA GLY A 44 1.40 -5.66 -21.40
C GLY A 44 1.74 -4.99 -22.74
N SER A 45 2.11 -3.70 -22.75
CA SER A 45 2.71 -3.07 -23.92
C SER A 45 4.05 -3.72 -24.27
N PRO A 46 4.43 -3.77 -25.57
CA PRO A 46 5.75 -4.25 -25.97
C PRO A 46 6.87 -3.45 -25.27
N ARG A 47 7.89 -4.14 -24.76
CA ARG A 47 8.93 -3.52 -23.90
C ARG A 47 9.67 -2.38 -24.59
N GLU A 48 9.88 -2.50 -25.90
CA GLU A 48 10.50 -1.53 -26.80
C GLU A 48 9.70 -0.23 -26.93
N THR A 49 8.42 -0.22 -26.55
CA THR A 49 7.58 1.00 -26.54
C THR A 49 7.71 1.79 -25.24
N LEU A 50 8.42 1.24 -24.24
CA LEU A 50 8.67 1.88 -22.95
C LEU A 50 10.13 2.33 -22.87
N PRO A 51 10.44 3.43 -22.14
CA PRO A 51 11.81 3.85 -21.95
C PRO A 51 12.71 2.72 -21.45
N GLU A 52 13.92 2.59 -22.00
CA GLU A 52 14.84 1.51 -21.62
C GLU A 52 15.18 1.54 -20.13
N SER A 53 15.30 2.74 -19.55
CA SER A 53 15.60 2.94 -18.13
C SER A 53 14.42 2.71 -17.18
N THR A 54 13.22 2.38 -17.67
CA THR A 54 12.07 2.10 -16.80
C THR A 54 12.33 0.84 -15.96
N PRO A 55 12.28 0.92 -14.62
CA PRO A 55 12.41 -0.26 -13.75
C PRO A 55 11.37 -1.33 -14.07
N GLU A 56 11.74 -2.61 -13.93
CA GLU A 56 10.84 -3.73 -14.26
C GLU A 56 9.53 -3.68 -13.44
N GLY A 57 9.59 -3.25 -12.18
CA GLY A 57 8.40 -3.01 -11.36
C GLY A 57 7.48 -1.96 -11.99
N THR A 58 8.02 -0.88 -12.53
CA THR A 58 7.22 0.16 -13.21
C THR A 58 6.66 -0.34 -14.54
N VAL A 59 7.40 -1.16 -15.31
CA VAL A 59 6.90 -1.81 -16.53
C VAL A 59 5.65 -2.64 -16.22
N ARG A 60 5.60 -3.26 -15.04
CA ARG A 60 4.55 -4.18 -14.59
C ARG A 60 3.73 -3.60 -13.42
N LEU A 61 3.58 -2.28 -13.36
CA LEU A 61 2.97 -1.60 -12.22
C LEU A 61 1.52 -2.04 -12.00
N SER A 62 1.25 -2.77 -10.91
CA SER A 62 -0.07 -3.30 -10.59
C SER A 62 -0.23 -3.63 -9.10
N GLY A 63 -1.47 -3.52 -8.65
CA GLY A 63 -1.98 -3.91 -7.35
C GLY A 63 -1.13 -3.41 -6.19
N ASP A 64 -0.54 -4.35 -5.47
CA ASP A 64 0.33 -4.11 -4.32
C ASP A 64 1.69 -4.75 -4.55
N PHE A 65 2.73 -4.15 -3.99
CA PHE A 65 4.08 -4.70 -4.00
C PHE A 65 4.84 -4.25 -2.74
N LEU A 66 5.86 -5.04 -2.39
CA LEU A 66 6.72 -4.70 -1.26
C LEU A 66 7.82 -3.76 -1.74
N CYS A 67 7.92 -2.59 -1.12
CA CYS A 67 9.08 -1.73 -1.23
C CYS A 67 10.08 -2.13 -0.14
N ALA A 68 11.27 -2.62 -0.49
CA ALA A 68 12.37 -2.77 0.45
C ALA A 68 13.73 -2.62 -0.25
N PRO A 69 14.41 -1.47 -0.08
CA PRO A 69 13.99 -0.35 0.76
C PRO A 69 12.79 0.41 0.20
N PHE A 70 12.12 1.19 1.05
CA PHE A 70 11.15 2.17 0.59
C PHE A 70 11.82 3.33 -0.16
N SER A 71 11.26 3.73 -1.31
CA SER A 71 11.76 4.81 -2.18
C SER A 71 13.15 4.51 -2.76
N ALA A 72 14.08 5.46 -2.73
CA ALA A 72 15.43 5.31 -3.27
C ALA A 72 16.25 4.25 -2.50
N SER A 73 17.01 3.45 -3.23
CA SER A 73 17.91 2.42 -2.69
C SER A 73 19.37 2.90 -2.72
N ASP A 74 19.70 3.82 -1.81
CA ASP A 74 20.97 4.56 -1.76
C ASP A 74 21.96 4.07 -0.68
N VAL A 75 21.67 2.92 -0.04
CA VAL A 75 22.61 2.19 0.85
C VAL A 75 23.10 0.90 0.20
N GLU A 76 22.19 0.11 -0.38
CA GLU A 76 22.49 -1.02 -1.27
C GLU A 76 21.89 -0.71 -2.63
N ALA A 77 22.70 -0.74 -3.69
CA ALA A 77 22.23 -0.37 -5.03
C ALA A 77 21.16 -1.35 -5.53
N ALA A 78 19.97 -0.81 -5.81
CA ALA A 78 18.84 -1.50 -6.42
C ALA A 78 17.96 -0.49 -7.16
N PRO A 79 17.02 -0.95 -8.01
CA PRO A 79 16.01 -0.07 -8.59
C PRO A 79 15.16 0.64 -7.53
N LEU A 80 14.39 1.65 -7.94
CA LEU A 80 13.43 2.32 -7.07
C LEU A 80 12.48 1.29 -6.42
N HIS A 81 12.27 1.40 -5.11
CA HIS A 81 11.54 0.44 -4.26
C HIS A 81 12.22 -0.93 -4.06
N GLY A 82 13.48 -1.06 -4.49
CA GLY A 82 14.33 -2.20 -4.19
C GLY A 82 14.02 -3.45 -5.00
N TRP A 83 14.79 -4.51 -4.74
CA TRP A 83 14.65 -5.80 -5.42
C TRP A 83 13.28 -6.49 -5.26
N PRO A 84 12.58 -6.42 -4.11
CA PRO A 84 11.29 -7.11 -3.96
C PRO A 84 10.21 -6.69 -4.96
N ALA A 85 10.27 -5.46 -5.47
CA ALA A 85 9.35 -4.92 -6.48
C ALA A 85 9.90 -5.01 -7.92
N ASN A 86 11.12 -5.51 -8.12
CA ASN A 86 11.83 -5.42 -9.39
C ASN A 86 12.58 -6.71 -9.75
N SER A 87 12.23 -7.84 -9.15
CA SER A 87 12.93 -9.10 -9.37
C SER A 87 12.02 -10.30 -9.16
N GLU A 88 12.51 -11.43 -9.67
CA GLU A 88 11.78 -12.68 -9.69
C GLU A 88 11.62 -13.31 -8.30
N TRP A 89 10.50 -14.00 -8.14
CA TRP A 89 10.10 -14.76 -6.97
C TRP A 89 9.86 -16.21 -7.33
N ASP A 90 10.33 -17.13 -6.48
CA ASP A 90 10.06 -18.55 -6.60
C ASP A 90 8.90 -18.97 -5.71
N VAL A 91 8.07 -19.90 -6.19
CA VAL A 91 7.05 -20.54 -5.35
C VAL A 91 7.72 -21.56 -4.44
N VAL A 92 7.64 -21.36 -3.14
CA VAL A 92 8.18 -22.29 -2.12
C VAL A 92 7.11 -23.26 -1.64
N GLU A 93 5.90 -22.75 -1.42
CA GLU A 93 4.75 -23.52 -0.97
C GLU A 93 3.50 -22.96 -1.63
N ASN A 94 2.57 -23.82 -2.01
CA ASN A 94 1.28 -23.41 -2.58
C ASN A 94 0.28 -24.54 -2.37
N GLY A 95 -0.67 -24.36 -1.46
CA GLY A 95 -1.61 -25.43 -1.13
C GLY A 95 -2.79 -25.02 -0.27
N ALA A 96 -3.79 -25.91 -0.26
CA ALA A 96 -4.95 -25.78 0.61
C ALA A 96 -4.53 -25.88 2.09
N ILE A 97 -5.18 -25.08 2.92
CA ILE A 97 -5.13 -25.17 4.38
C ILE A 97 -6.56 -25.36 4.90
N ALA A 98 -6.71 -25.65 6.19
CA ALA A 98 -8.04 -25.71 6.79
C ALA A 98 -8.75 -24.35 6.63
N GLY A 99 -9.88 -24.34 5.91
CA GLY A 99 -10.70 -23.14 5.68
C GLY A 99 -10.08 -22.10 4.74
N GLY A 100 -9.22 -22.51 3.80
CA GLY A 100 -8.73 -21.61 2.77
C GLY A 100 -7.48 -22.10 2.04
N TRP A 101 -6.62 -21.15 1.65
CA TRP A 101 -5.45 -21.41 0.83
C TRP A 101 -4.26 -20.58 1.29
N ARG A 102 -3.05 -21.16 1.21
CA ARG A 102 -1.81 -20.47 1.57
C ARG A 102 -0.74 -20.69 0.51
N ALA A 103 0.01 -19.64 0.21
CA ALA A 103 1.21 -19.72 -0.61
C ALA A 103 2.37 -18.93 0.01
N VAL A 104 3.57 -19.42 -0.22
CA VAL A 104 4.84 -18.80 0.18
C VAL A 104 5.68 -18.61 -1.07
N PHE A 105 6.18 -17.39 -1.23
CA PHE A 105 7.05 -17.00 -2.32
C PHE A 105 8.37 -16.50 -1.75
N ARG A 106 9.49 -16.86 -2.37
CA ARG A 106 10.82 -16.40 -1.97
C ARG A 106 11.43 -15.53 -3.05
N LEU A 107 11.90 -14.35 -2.65
CA LEU A 107 12.63 -13.47 -3.56
C LEU A 107 13.96 -14.13 -3.95
N ARG A 108 14.30 -14.15 -5.24
CA ARG A 108 15.59 -14.70 -5.72
C ARG A 108 16.78 -13.86 -5.27
N ARG A 109 16.57 -12.56 -5.09
CA ARG A 109 17.56 -11.61 -4.60
C ARG A 109 17.55 -11.57 -3.07
N LYS A 110 18.70 -11.25 -2.49
CA LYS A 110 18.79 -10.83 -1.10
C LYS A 110 18.63 -9.31 -1.00
N VAL A 111 18.18 -8.84 0.15
CA VAL A 111 18.12 -7.41 0.49
C VAL A 111 18.92 -7.19 1.77
N MET A 112 19.99 -6.40 1.70
CA MET A 112 20.92 -6.21 2.83
C MET A 112 21.44 -7.53 3.41
N GLY A 113 21.58 -8.56 2.56
CA GLY A 113 21.97 -9.93 2.93
C GLY A 113 20.84 -10.82 3.49
N ALA A 114 19.63 -10.31 3.72
CA ALA A 114 18.49 -11.08 4.20
C ALA A 114 17.80 -11.85 3.07
N ALA A 115 17.30 -13.05 3.38
CA ALA A 115 16.36 -13.78 2.54
C ALA A 115 14.94 -13.27 2.80
N ILE A 116 14.16 -13.04 1.73
CA ILE A 116 12.83 -12.43 1.83
C ILE A 116 11.77 -13.45 1.40
N ASP A 117 10.84 -13.73 2.30
CA ASP A 117 9.64 -14.52 2.01
C ASP A 117 8.40 -13.63 2.04
N LYS A 118 7.50 -13.86 1.10
CA LYS A 118 6.16 -13.29 1.01
C LYS A 118 5.15 -14.42 1.21
N VAL A 119 4.26 -14.27 2.18
CA VAL A 119 3.25 -15.27 2.52
C VAL A 119 1.88 -14.68 2.24
N PHE A 120 1.10 -15.34 1.40
CA PHE A 120 -0.29 -15.03 1.15
C PHE A 120 -1.19 -16.07 1.79
N THR A 121 -2.21 -15.62 2.50
CA THR A 121 -3.26 -16.47 3.06
C THR A 121 -4.62 -15.92 2.62
N LEU A 122 -5.42 -16.79 2.03
CA LEU A 122 -6.83 -16.57 1.74
C LEU A 122 -7.65 -17.46 2.66
N ARG A 123 -8.77 -16.95 3.16
CA ARG A 123 -9.70 -17.69 4.03
C ARG A 123 -11.05 -17.76 3.33
N ASP A 124 -11.70 -18.92 3.41
CA ASP A 124 -13.00 -19.14 2.77
C ASP A 124 -14.03 -18.12 3.28
N GLY A 125 -14.67 -17.40 2.36
CA GLY A 125 -15.68 -16.40 2.66
C GLY A 125 -15.15 -15.06 3.18
N HIS A 126 -13.83 -14.91 3.38
CA HIS A 126 -13.25 -13.63 3.75
C HIS A 126 -12.98 -12.78 2.50
N PRO A 127 -13.41 -11.51 2.45
CA PRO A 127 -13.14 -10.61 1.33
C PRO A 127 -11.73 -9.98 1.38
N PHE A 128 -10.76 -10.68 1.99
CA PHE A 128 -9.46 -10.13 2.36
C PHE A 128 -8.31 -11.06 1.98
N LEU A 129 -7.25 -10.46 1.43
CA LEU A 129 -5.93 -11.03 1.38
C LEU A 129 -5.18 -10.72 2.67
N TYR A 130 -4.75 -11.76 3.38
CA TYR A 130 -3.85 -11.65 4.51
C TYR A 130 -2.42 -11.89 4.03
N GLN A 131 -1.56 -10.89 4.16
CA GLN A 131 -0.17 -10.99 3.71
C GLN A 131 0.85 -10.70 4.81
N GLU A 132 1.94 -11.45 4.78
CA GLU A 132 3.09 -11.30 5.68
C GLU A 132 4.38 -11.28 4.86
N HIS A 133 5.31 -10.39 5.20
CA HIS A 133 6.67 -10.44 4.68
C HIS A 133 7.65 -10.73 5.80
N ILE A 134 8.60 -11.62 5.54
CA ILE A 134 9.58 -12.11 6.51
C ILE A 134 10.98 -11.89 5.94
N PHE A 135 11.82 -11.19 6.69
CA PHE A 135 13.23 -10.98 6.39
C PHE A 135 14.02 -11.85 7.34
N SER A 136 14.78 -12.82 6.82
CA SER A 136 15.59 -13.73 7.63
C SER A 136 17.08 -13.47 7.43
N GLY A 137 17.78 -13.16 8.51
CA GLY A 137 19.19 -12.77 8.51
C GLY A 137 19.41 -11.32 8.07
N GLY A 138 20.52 -11.09 7.37
CA GLY A 138 20.92 -9.78 6.87
C GLY A 138 21.69 -8.94 7.89
N SER A 139 21.90 -7.68 7.55
CA SER A 139 22.69 -6.74 8.34
C SER A 139 22.20 -5.30 8.20
N GLY A 140 22.52 -4.47 9.18
CA GLY A 140 22.12 -3.06 9.18
C GLY A 140 20.62 -2.90 9.47
N ALA A 141 19.94 -2.12 8.64
CA ALA A 141 18.51 -1.87 8.79
C ALA A 141 17.84 -1.63 7.43
N ILE A 142 16.53 -1.86 7.39
CA ILE A 142 15.73 -1.77 6.18
C ILE A 142 14.45 -0.98 6.42
N SER A 143 14.20 0.03 5.60
CA SER A 143 12.89 0.70 5.53
C SER A 143 11.97 -0.08 4.60
N VAL A 144 10.70 -0.16 4.93
CA VAL A 144 9.74 -0.93 4.12
C VAL A 144 8.42 -0.21 4.01
N ALA A 145 7.71 -0.48 2.92
CA ALA A 145 6.29 -0.19 2.82
C ALA A 145 5.61 -1.22 1.91
N HIS A 146 4.37 -1.57 2.23
CA HIS A 146 3.44 -2.08 1.23
C HIS A 146 2.99 -0.93 0.34
N HIS A 147 2.48 -1.23 -0.86
CA HIS A 147 2.10 -0.21 -1.84
C HIS A 147 0.84 -0.61 -2.63
N PRO A 148 -0.29 -1.01 -1.99
CA PRO A 148 -1.54 -1.19 -2.71
C PRO A 148 -1.96 0.09 -3.42
N MET A 149 -2.31 -0.06 -4.69
CA MET A 149 -2.86 0.99 -5.51
C MET A 149 -4.31 0.66 -5.84
N THR A 150 -5.19 1.64 -5.74
CA THR A 150 -6.55 1.55 -6.25
C THR A 150 -6.84 2.70 -7.21
N SER A 151 -7.63 2.42 -8.25
CA SER A 151 -8.15 3.44 -9.15
C SER A 151 -9.61 3.74 -8.85
N MET A 152 -9.98 5.01 -9.02
CA MET A 152 -11.34 5.53 -8.89
C MET A 152 -11.73 6.22 -10.19
N ARG A 153 -12.77 5.73 -10.88
CA ARG A 153 -13.21 6.34 -12.15
C ARG A 153 -13.85 7.72 -11.96
N ASP A 154 -14.64 7.89 -10.89
CA ASP A 154 -15.34 9.14 -10.55
C ASP A 154 -14.88 9.74 -9.20
N GLY A 155 -13.68 9.35 -8.76
CA GLY A 155 -13.18 9.69 -7.42
C GLY A 155 -13.86 8.92 -6.29
N GLY A 156 -13.70 9.40 -5.07
CA GLY A 156 -14.09 8.67 -3.86
C GLY A 156 -13.94 9.48 -2.60
N ARG A 157 -14.37 8.92 -1.48
CA ARG A 157 -14.12 9.46 -0.14
C ARG A 157 -13.19 8.55 0.63
N LEU A 158 -12.26 9.15 1.37
CA LEU A 158 -11.28 8.43 2.17
C LEU A 158 -11.60 8.60 3.65
N ALA A 159 -11.40 7.55 4.42
CA ALA A 159 -11.31 7.62 5.87
C ALA A 159 -10.11 6.83 6.36
N PHE A 160 -9.66 7.20 7.55
CA PHE A 160 -8.48 6.61 8.17
C PHE A 160 -8.75 6.37 9.65
N SER A 161 -8.06 5.37 10.19
CA SER A 161 -7.72 5.35 11.62
C SER A 161 -7.10 6.69 12.05
N PRO A 162 -7.22 7.09 13.33
CA PRO A 162 -6.72 8.38 13.82
C PRO A 162 -5.27 8.68 13.41
N LYS A 163 -5.03 9.89 12.89
CA LYS A 163 -3.70 10.37 12.47
C LYS A 163 -3.27 11.57 13.31
N ARG A 164 -1.99 11.62 13.69
CA ARG A 164 -1.39 12.76 14.41
C ARG A 164 -1.23 13.96 13.51
N VAL A 165 -0.72 13.70 12.31
CA VAL A 165 -0.28 14.75 11.38
C VAL A 165 -0.12 14.20 9.98
N ALA A 166 -0.31 15.08 9.01
CA ALA A 166 -0.04 14.87 7.61
C ALA A 166 1.09 15.83 7.16
N VAL A 167 2.09 15.32 6.44
CA VAL A 167 3.29 16.08 6.06
C VAL A 167 3.69 15.77 4.62
N THR A 168 3.86 16.80 3.79
CA THR A 168 4.50 16.66 2.47
C THR A 168 6.02 16.75 2.60
N PRO A 169 6.79 16.03 1.76
CA PRO A 169 8.25 16.13 1.73
C PRO A 169 8.74 17.54 1.35
N PRO A 170 10.06 17.82 1.45
CA PRO A 170 10.62 19.11 1.08
C PRO A 170 10.35 19.53 -0.37
N THR A 171 10.24 18.57 -1.28
CA THR A 171 10.02 18.81 -2.71
C THR A 171 8.89 17.91 -3.24
N PRO A 172 8.07 18.39 -4.19
CA PRO A 172 7.08 17.56 -4.86
C PRO A 172 7.74 16.45 -5.68
N LEU A 173 6.96 15.44 -6.06
CA LEU A 173 7.44 14.33 -6.90
C LEU A 173 7.81 14.80 -8.32
N GLU A 174 7.08 15.79 -8.85
CA GLU A 174 7.29 16.36 -10.19
C GLU A 174 7.46 17.88 -10.11
N PRO A 175 8.64 18.38 -9.70
CA PRO A 175 8.87 19.82 -9.54
C PRO A 175 9.04 20.55 -10.87
N ASP A 176 9.39 19.85 -11.95
CA ASP A 176 9.58 20.44 -13.27
C ASP A 176 8.24 20.63 -13.99
N PRO A 177 7.77 21.87 -14.21
CA PRO A 177 6.49 22.14 -14.86
C PRO A 177 6.43 21.71 -16.33
N ALA A 178 7.58 21.46 -16.97
CA ALA A 178 7.62 20.89 -18.33
C ALA A 178 7.36 19.37 -18.35
N ARG A 179 7.46 18.72 -17.18
CA ARG A 179 7.30 17.26 -17.04
C ARG A 179 6.01 16.87 -16.34
N GLY A 180 5.44 17.76 -15.53
CA GLY A 180 4.25 17.44 -14.78
C GLY A 180 3.71 18.56 -13.91
N ARG A 181 2.90 18.15 -12.93
CA ARG A 181 2.14 19.04 -12.04
C ARG A 181 1.85 18.36 -10.70
N PHE A 182 1.78 19.17 -9.66
CA PHE A 182 1.39 18.81 -8.29
C PHE A 182 0.41 19.86 -7.77
N MET A 183 -0.35 19.57 -6.72
CA MET A 183 -1.34 20.51 -6.17
C MET A 183 -1.05 20.95 -4.74
N LEU A 184 -0.50 20.07 -3.90
CA LEU A 184 -0.27 20.38 -2.50
C LEU A 184 0.91 21.36 -2.33
N ALA A 185 0.96 22.06 -1.21
CA ALA A 185 2.15 22.83 -0.85
C ALA A 185 3.30 21.90 -0.40
N TYR A 186 4.54 22.25 -0.75
CA TYR A 186 5.75 21.50 -0.39
C TYR A 186 6.83 22.46 0.14
N PRO A 187 7.40 22.22 1.33
CA PRO A 187 6.87 21.37 2.39
C PRO A 187 5.61 22.00 3.02
N ALA A 188 4.74 21.14 3.56
CA ALA A 188 3.56 21.53 4.34
C ALA A 188 3.27 20.50 5.42
N ARG A 189 2.60 20.96 6.48
CA ARG A 189 2.21 20.15 7.65
C ARG A 189 0.82 20.58 8.10
N SER A 190 -0.05 19.62 8.37
CA SER A 190 -1.39 19.88 8.94
C SER A 190 -1.81 18.74 9.87
N GLY A 191 -2.50 19.07 10.96
CA GLY A 191 -3.22 18.11 11.79
C GLY A 191 -4.65 17.85 11.31
N ASP A 192 -5.13 18.63 10.33
CA ASP A 192 -6.45 18.51 9.74
C ASP A 192 -6.34 18.13 8.26
N LEU A 193 -6.82 16.92 7.93
CA LEU A 193 -6.83 16.39 6.57
C LEU A 193 -7.85 17.11 5.67
N ALA A 194 -8.89 17.71 6.24
CA ALA A 194 -9.90 18.45 5.49
C ALA A 194 -9.40 19.84 5.06
N GLN A 195 -8.28 20.31 5.61
CA GLN A 195 -7.71 21.64 5.38
C GLN A 195 -6.20 21.56 5.08
N PHE A 196 -5.80 20.69 4.14
CA PHE A 196 -4.40 20.57 3.78
C PHE A 196 -3.92 21.68 2.83
N PRO A 197 -2.78 22.35 3.08
CA PRO A 197 -2.34 23.49 2.27
C PRO A 197 -2.09 23.17 0.78
N LEU A 198 -2.53 24.08 -0.09
CA LEU A 198 -2.30 24.03 -1.55
C LEU A 198 -1.14 24.95 -1.98
N ALA A 199 -0.41 24.56 -3.03
CA ALA A 199 0.68 25.36 -3.59
C ALA A 199 0.22 26.74 -4.11
N ALA A 200 -0.98 26.81 -4.68
CA ALA A 200 -1.58 28.04 -5.18
C ALA A 200 -2.26 28.90 -4.09
N GLY A 201 -2.13 28.53 -2.82
CA GLY A 201 -2.87 29.12 -1.70
C GLY A 201 -4.23 28.46 -1.46
N GLY A 202 -4.78 28.65 -0.26
CA GLY A 202 -5.98 27.95 0.20
C GLY A 202 -5.66 26.52 0.70
N ALA A 203 -6.71 25.70 0.77
CA ALA A 203 -6.63 24.34 1.31
C ALA A 203 -7.47 23.35 0.48
N ALA A 204 -7.08 22.07 0.54
CA ALA A 204 -7.82 20.95 -0.02
C ALA A 204 -8.23 19.96 1.08
N ASP A 205 -9.38 19.33 0.86
CA ASP A 205 -9.83 18.21 1.67
C ASP A 205 -9.23 16.90 1.11
N LEU A 206 -8.27 16.32 1.83
CA LEU A 206 -7.64 15.05 1.45
C LEU A 206 -8.55 13.84 1.67
N THR A 207 -9.70 14.01 2.34
CA THR A 207 -10.74 12.97 2.48
C THR A 207 -11.70 12.93 1.29
N ASP A 208 -11.62 13.90 0.37
CA ASP A 208 -12.36 13.90 -0.90
C ASP A 208 -11.41 13.74 -2.08
N TYR A 209 -11.37 12.54 -2.66
CA TYR A 209 -10.64 12.31 -3.89
C TYR A 209 -11.50 12.78 -5.07
N ARG A 210 -11.03 13.86 -5.69
CA ARG A 210 -11.69 14.52 -6.82
C ARG A 210 -11.01 14.16 -8.13
N MET A 211 -11.77 13.61 -9.08
CA MET A 211 -11.20 13.11 -10.33
C MET A 211 -10.63 14.23 -11.23
N GLN A 212 -11.14 15.45 -11.07
CA GLN A 212 -10.69 16.65 -11.76
C GLN A 212 -9.30 17.15 -11.31
N ASP A 213 -8.83 16.73 -10.15
CA ASP A 213 -7.58 17.18 -9.54
C ASP A 213 -6.39 16.47 -10.20
N LYS A 214 -5.94 16.99 -11.35
CA LYS A 214 -4.78 16.43 -12.09
C LYS A 214 -3.48 16.75 -11.37
N ARG A 215 -2.82 15.72 -10.85
CA ARG A 215 -1.66 15.88 -9.95
C ARG A 215 -0.79 14.64 -9.84
N GLU A 216 0.47 14.86 -9.46
CA GLU A 216 1.32 13.93 -8.75
C GLU A 216 1.66 14.52 -7.38
N ASP A 217 1.05 13.97 -6.33
CA ASP A 217 1.30 14.43 -4.96
C ASP A 217 1.71 13.27 -4.06
N PHE A 218 2.45 13.60 -3.00
CA PHE A 218 2.90 12.64 -2.01
C PHE A 218 2.80 13.22 -0.60
N ILE A 219 2.20 12.48 0.31
CA ILE A 219 2.04 12.91 1.71
C ILE A 219 2.26 11.75 2.66
N THR A 220 2.90 12.00 3.80
CA THR A 220 3.07 11.05 4.90
C THR A 220 2.08 11.36 6.01
N LEU A 221 1.29 10.37 6.41
CA LEU A 221 0.39 10.41 7.56
C LEU A 221 1.01 9.60 8.71
N VAL A 222 1.12 10.22 9.88
CA VAL A 222 1.64 9.54 11.08
C VAL A 222 0.49 9.01 11.91
N GLU A 223 0.54 7.73 12.27
CA GLU A 223 -0.47 7.11 13.15
C GLU A 223 -0.56 7.83 14.50
N ALA A 224 -1.79 8.02 14.99
CA ALA A 224 -2.03 8.41 16.38
C ALA A 224 -2.22 7.18 17.27
N ASP A 225 -2.00 7.36 18.56
CA ASP A 225 -2.17 6.28 19.53
C ASP A 225 -3.65 5.86 19.60
N HIS A 226 -3.90 4.57 19.36
CA HIS A 226 -5.19 3.93 19.51
C HIS A 226 -5.02 2.42 19.76
N ALA A 227 -6.05 1.76 20.27
CA ALA A 227 -5.99 0.33 20.62
C ALA A 227 -6.19 -0.65 19.45
N GLY A 228 -6.71 -0.17 18.31
CA GLY A 228 -7.04 -1.01 17.14
C GLY A 228 -5.94 -1.10 16.07
N PRO A 229 -6.25 -1.72 14.91
CA PRO A 229 -5.38 -1.68 13.75
C PRO A 229 -5.33 -0.28 13.13
N GLY A 230 -4.22 0.04 12.48
CA GLY A 230 -4.16 1.15 11.54
C GLY A 230 -4.91 0.74 10.28
N TRP A 231 -5.75 1.61 9.75
CA TRP A 231 -6.56 1.37 8.56
C TRP A 231 -6.73 2.60 7.68
N THR A 232 -6.89 2.33 6.39
CA THR A 232 -7.34 3.24 5.33
C THR A 232 -8.55 2.62 4.63
N ALA A 233 -9.60 3.41 4.42
CA ALA A 233 -10.83 2.99 3.77
C ALA A 233 -11.17 3.96 2.62
N ILE A 234 -11.51 3.43 1.45
CA ILE A 234 -11.78 4.23 0.24
C ILE A 234 -13.12 3.83 -0.34
N ALA A 235 -14.13 4.68 -0.15
CA ALA A 235 -15.45 4.52 -0.74
C ALA A 235 -15.42 5.04 -2.19
N ARG A 236 -15.38 4.11 -3.16
CA ARG A 236 -15.20 4.43 -4.57
C ARG A 236 -16.55 4.65 -5.26
N ARG A 237 -16.76 5.84 -5.83
CA ARG A 237 -18.09 6.28 -6.29
C ARG A 237 -18.65 5.44 -7.43
N ALA A 238 -17.85 5.22 -8.48
CA ALA A 238 -18.29 4.53 -9.68
C ALA A 238 -18.29 3.01 -9.52
N GLU A 239 -17.37 2.51 -8.70
CA GLU A 239 -17.16 1.09 -8.42
C GLU A 239 -18.18 0.56 -7.40
N LYS A 240 -18.75 1.47 -6.58
CA LYS A 240 -19.75 1.17 -5.54
C LYS A 240 -19.22 0.13 -4.55
N ASP A 241 -17.97 0.28 -4.14
CA ASP A 241 -17.33 -0.59 -3.18
C ASP A 241 -16.44 0.20 -2.23
N LEU A 242 -16.03 -0.47 -1.15
CA LEU A 242 -15.11 0.03 -0.16
C LEU A 242 -13.82 -0.79 -0.26
N VAL A 243 -12.72 -0.13 -0.62
CA VAL A 243 -11.38 -0.72 -0.51
C VAL A 243 -10.88 -0.52 0.91
N LEU A 244 -10.41 -1.59 1.53
CA LEU A 244 -9.93 -1.61 2.91
C LEU A 244 -8.49 -2.07 2.95
N VAL A 245 -7.65 -1.31 3.65
CA VAL A 245 -6.23 -1.58 3.84
C VAL A 245 -5.92 -1.44 5.32
N LEU A 246 -5.33 -2.48 5.93
CA LEU A 246 -5.09 -2.53 7.37
C LEU A 246 -3.69 -3.03 7.72
N LYS A 247 -3.15 -2.51 8.81
CA LYS A 247 -1.83 -2.84 9.35
C LYS A 247 -1.82 -2.86 10.87
N ASN A 248 -0.72 -3.36 11.44
CA ASN A 248 -0.36 -3.08 12.81
C ASN A 248 0.43 -1.77 12.89
N PRO A 249 -0.06 -0.71 13.57
CA PRO A 249 0.64 0.58 13.63
C PRO A 249 1.97 0.49 14.40
N ALA A 250 2.16 -0.53 15.26
CA ALA A 250 3.46 -0.79 15.89
C ALA A 250 4.49 -1.36 14.91
N GLU A 251 4.06 -2.14 13.91
CA GLU A 251 4.94 -2.65 12.86
C GLU A 251 5.17 -1.57 11.79
N LEU A 252 4.10 -0.93 11.31
CA LEU A 252 4.09 0.03 10.20
C LEU A 252 3.43 1.36 10.65
N PRO A 253 4.19 2.29 11.27
CA PRO A 253 3.64 3.45 11.99
C PRO A 253 3.22 4.63 11.11
N ILE A 254 3.38 4.55 9.80
CA ILE A 254 2.96 5.60 8.86
C ILE A 254 2.14 5.02 7.72
N THR A 255 1.26 5.85 7.17
CA THR A 255 0.62 5.63 5.86
C THR A 255 1.08 6.75 4.95
N MET A 256 1.67 6.45 3.81
CA MET A 256 1.94 7.48 2.80
C MET A 256 0.91 7.37 1.69
N LEU A 257 0.49 8.49 1.13
CA LEU A 257 -0.45 8.51 0.01
C LEU A 257 0.25 9.07 -1.21
N TRP A 258 0.31 8.26 -2.27
CA TRP A 258 0.73 8.69 -3.59
C TRP A 258 -0.51 8.95 -4.45
N PHE A 259 -0.73 10.22 -4.77
CA PHE A 259 -1.79 10.62 -5.68
C PHE A 259 -1.22 10.68 -7.08
N SER A 260 -1.74 9.87 -8.00
CA SER A 260 -1.36 9.92 -9.41
C SER A 260 -2.59 9.98 -10.29
N ASN A 261 -2.80 11.16 -10.86
CA ASN A 261 -3.96 11.45 -11.69
C ASN A 261 -3.55 12.28 -12.91
N GLY A 262 -2.83 11.64 -13.83
CA GLY A 262 -2.39 12.25 -15.09
C GLY A 262 -1.45 13.43 -14.87
N GLY A 263 -0.71 13.43 -13.76
CA GLY A 263 0.17 14.54 -13.41
C GLY A 263 1.55 14.46 -14.05
N ARG A 264 1.97 13.30 -14.58
CA ARG A 264 3.22 13.10 -15.35
C ARG A 264 2.96 13.06 -16.84
N ASP A 265 3.65 13.92 -17.59
CA ASP A 265 3.45 14.07 -19.04
C ASP A 265 4.40 13.20 -19.88
N TYR A 266 5.42 12.60 -19.24
CA TYR A 266 6.42 11.76 -19.90
C TYR A 266 6.10 10.25 -19.77
N ALA A 267 6.66 9.45 -20.67
CA ALA A 267 6.46 7.99 -20.67
C ALA A 267 7.07 7.32 -19.42
N PRO A 268 6.47 6.23 -18.90
CA PRO A 268 5.29 5.54 -19.42
C PRO A 268 3.95 6.18 -19.05
N TRP A 269 3.94 7.12 -18.10
CA TRP A 269 2.72 7.77 -17.60
C TRP A 269 1.98 8.49 -18.72
N SER A 270 2.61 9.45 -19.40
CA SER A 270 2.07 10.20 -20.54
C SER A 270 0.64 10.74 -20.30
N GLY A 271 0.33 11.16 -19.07
CA GLY A 271 -1.00 11.62 -18.67
C GLY A 271 -2.08 10.52 -18.55
N ARG A 272 -1.72 9.23 -18.72
CA ARG A 272 -2.66 8.10 -18.80
C ARG A 272 -2.87 7.35 -17.49
N HIS A 273 -2.03 7.57 -16.47
CA HIS A 273 -2.23 6.99 -15.13
C HIS A 273 -3.23 7.84 -14.35
N LEU A 274 -4.50 7.43 -14.35
CA LEU A 274 -5.63 8.30 -13.98
C LEU A 274 -6.37 7.77 -12.75
N GLY A 275 -6.71 8.69 -11.83
CA GLY A 275 -7.56 8.37 -10.68
C GLY A 275 -6.94 7.39 -9.68
N VAL A 276 -5.61 7.30 -9.62
CA VAL A 276 -4.92 6.29 -8.80
C VAL A 276 -4.46 6.88 -7.47
N LEU A 277 -4.74 6.14 -6.41
CA LEU A 277 -4.19 6.36 -5.08
C LEU A 277 -3.35 5.14 -4.67
N GLY A 278 -2.06 5.36 -4.42
CA GLY A 278 -1.22 4.44 -3.67
C GLY A 278 -1.43 4.65 -2.16
N ILE A 279 -1.65 3.58 -1.42
CA ILE A 279 -1.74 3.58 0.05
C ILE A 279 -0.53 2.83 0.56
N GLU A 280 0.48 3.56 1.02
CA GLU A 280 1.78 3.00 1.32
C GLU A 280 1.96 2.88 2.83
N ASP A 281 1.51 1.77 3.39
CA ASP A 281 1.66 1.48 4.80
C ASP A 281 3.09 1.01 5.10
N GLY A 282 3.80 1.76 5.94
CA GLY A 282 5.25 1.65 6.01
C GLY A 282 5.86 1.91 7.38
N ARG A 283 7.13 1.50 7.46
CA ARG A 283 8.11 1.90 8.45
C ARG A 283 9.28 2.49 7.70
N ALA A 284 9.18 3.78 7.38
CA ALA A 284 10.10 4.45 6.47
C ALA A 284 10.13 5.97 6.71
N ALA A 285 11.20 6.61 6.25
CA ALA A 285 11.17 7.97 5.73
C ALA A 285 11.34 7.91 4.20
N VAL A 286 11.17 9.02 3.48
CA VAL A 286 11.37 9.04 2.02
C VAL A 286 12.87 8.86 1.71
N GLY A 287 13.26 7.64 1.31
CA GLY A 287 14.63 7.23 0.96
C GLY A 287 15.25 6.26 1.97
N HIS A 288 16.08 5.32 1.50
CA HIS A 288 16.71 4.29 2.35
C HIS A 288 17.69 4.90 3.36
N ALA A 289 18.69 5.66 2.91
CA ALA A 289 19.66 6.31 3.79
C ALA A 289 18.99 7.31 4.73
N ALA A 290 18.01 8.07 4.24
CA ALA A 290 17.20 8.99 5.06
C ALA A 290 16.41 8.26 6.16
N SER A 291 15.90 7.06 5.86
CA SER A 291 15.24 6.21 6.85
C SER A 291 16.19 5.68 7.91
N LEU A 292 17.44 5.39 7.55
CA LEU A 292 18.46 4.88 8.46
C LEU A 292 19.12 5.99 9.30
N GLY A 293 19.28 7.19 8.74
CA GLY A 293 19.87 8.36 9.39
C GLY A 293 18.93 9.08 10.36
N ASP A 294 19.30 10.31 10.72
CA ASP A 294 18.41 11.23 11.44
C ASP A 294 17.35 11.78 10.49
N ASN A 295 16.11 11.87 10.96
CA ASN A 295 14.99 12.40 10.21
C ASN A 295 13.89 12.90 11.18
N TRP A 296 12.94 13.67 10.64
CA TRP A 296 11.91 14.30 11.46
C TRP A 296 10.97 13.29 12.15
N LEU A 297 10.70 12.14 11.52
CA LEU A 297 9.89 11.07 12.09
C LEU A 297 10.54 10.48 13.34
N LYS A 298 11.84 10.15 13.28
CA LYS A 298 12.59 9.64 14.44
C LYS A 298 12.62 10.65 15.59
N ARG A 299 12.82 11.93 15.28
CA ARG A 299 12.77 13.00 16.30
C ARG A 299 11.39 13.13 16.96
N GLU A 300 10.34 12.68 16.29
CA GLU A 300 8.97 12.60 16.79
C GLU A 300 8.58 11.21 17.34
N GLY A 301 9.56 10.34 17.57
CA GLY A 301 9.39 9.02 18.16
C GLY A 301 8.83 7.94 17.21
N VAL A 302 8.81 8.19 15.91
CA VAL A 302 8.29 7.26 14.91
C VAL A 302 9.41 6.40 14.34
N ALA A 303 9.24 5.08 14.35
CA ALA A 303 10.21 4.15 13.78
C ALA A 303 10.21 4.22 12.24
N THR A 304 11.40 4.24 11.63
CA THR A 304 11.57 4.37 10.17
C THR A 304 12.38 3.25 9.52
N ALA A 305 12.81 2.24 10.28
CA ALA A 305 13.45 1.05 9.74
C ALA A 305 13.33 -0.15 10.69
N PHE A 306 13.38 -1.36 10.16
CA PHE A 306 13.60 -2.59 10.92
C PHE A 306 15.10 -2.87 11.00
N ALA A 307 15.58 -3.29 12.18
CA ALA A 307 16.95 -3.77 12.32
C ALA A 307 17.07 -5.18 11.74
N LEU A 308 18.16 -5.45 11.01
CA LEU A 308 18.49 -6.76 10.47
C LEU A 308 19.74 -7.30 11.17
N ALA A 309 19.76 -8.60 11.45
CA ALA A 309 20.97 -9.28 11.88
C ALA A 309 20.92 -10.76 11.54
N GLU A 310 22.09 -11.36 11.42
CA GLU A 310 22.25 -12.79 11.26
C GLU A 310 21.57 -13.57 12.40
N GLY A 311 20.93 -14.69 12.06
CA GLY A 311 20.21 -15.54 13.02
C GLY A 311 18.89 -14.96 13.56
N ARG A 312 18.48 -13.76 13.13
CA ARG A 312 17.17 -13.15 13.47
C ARG A 312 16.26 -13.06 12.26
N SER A 313 14.96 -13.02 12.53
CA SER A 313 13.95 -12.73 11.51
C SER A 313 13.05 -11.61 11.99
N VAL A 314 12.77 -10.66 11.09
CA VAL A 314 11.75 -9.63 11.29
C VAL A 314 10.59 -9.88 10.34
N SER A 315 9.36 -9.68 10.80
CA SER A 315 8.20 -9.78 9.94
C SER A 315 7.15 -8.72 10.26
N PHE A 316 6.35 -8.40 9.25
CA PHE A 316 5.27 -7.44 9.35
C PHE A 316 4.09 -7.86 8.47
N ARG A 317 2.89 -7.49 8.89
CA ARG A 317 1.63 -7.95 8.31
C ARG A 317 0.76 -6.82 7.79
N HIS A 318 0.02 -7.15 6.75
CA HIS A 318 -0.86 -6.23 6.05
C HIS A 318 -2.07 -6.97 5.50
N VAL A 319 -3.22 -6.30 5.46
CA VAL A 319 -4.47 -6.87 4.96
C VAL A 319 -5.07 -5.93 3.93
N ILE A 320 -5.48 -6.48 2.80
CA ILE A 320 -6.14 -5.75 1.71
C ILE A 320 -7.46 -6.44 1.40
N GLY A 321 -8.54 -5.70 1.24
CA GLY A 321 -9.84 -6.25 0.89
C GLY A 321 -10.75 -5.28 0.15
N GLY A 322 -11.87 -5.82 -0.33
CA GLY A 322 -12.93 -5.06 -0.96
C GLY A 322 -14.30 -5.56 -0.54
N VAL A 323 -15.20 -4.67 -0.13
CA VAL A 323 -16.58 -5.01 0.25
C VAL A 323 -17.58 -4.15 -0.52
N PRO A 324 -18.81 -4.62 -0.78
CA PRO A 324 -19.84 -3.81 -1.41
C PRO A 324 -20.11 -2.52 -0.61
N ALA A 325 -20.33 -1.41 -1.30
CA ALA A 325 -20.75 -0.17 -0.66
C ALA A 325 -21.69 0.59 -1.61
N ALA A 326 -22.99 0.58 -1.31
CA ALA A 326 -23.97 1.26 -2.14
C ALA A 326 -23.86 2.80 -2.07
N GLY A 327 -23.21 3.32 -1.03
CA GLY A 327 -23.00 4.75 -0.78
C GLY A 327 -21.54 5.19 -0.96
N VAL A 328 -21.35 6.50 -1.03
CA VAL A 328 -20.04 7.14 -1.19
C VAL A 328 -19.43 7.61 0.13
N GLU A 329 -20.11 7.35 1.25
CA GLU A 329 -19.59 7.70 2.57
C GLU A 329 -18.64 6.62 3.06
N PRO A 330 -17.43 6.99 3.49
CA PRO A 330 -16.49 6.05 4.07
C PRO A 330 -16.91 5.73 5.52
N PRO A 331 -16.40 4.65 6.13
CA PRO A 331 -16.68 4.33 7.52
C PRO A 331 -16.18 5.43 8.47
N SER A 332 -16.92 5.65 9.54
CA SER A 332 -16.50 6.48 10.67
C SER A 332 -15.50 5.75 11.57
N ALA A 333 -15.58 4.42 11.63
CA ALA A 333 -14.67 3.57 12.38
C ALA A 333 -14.63 2.14 11.84
N ILE A 334 -13.52 1.46 12.11
CA ILE A 334 -13.35 0.03 11.89
C ILE A 334 -12.95 -0.60 13.22
N GLU A 335 -13.67 -1.65 13.60
CA GLU A 335 -13.38 -2.46 14.77
C GLU A 335 -13.14 -3.90 14.36
N THR A 336 -12.12 -4.53 14.94
CA THR A 336 -11.82 -5.94 14.69
C THR A 336 -12.02 -6.73 15.98
N VAL A 337 -12.81 -7.79 15.89
CA VAL A 337 -12.88 -8.84 16.91
C VAL A 337 -12.33 -10.14 16.29
N SER A 338 -12.24 -11.22 17.06
CA SER A 338 -11.51 -12.44 16.68
C SER A 338 -11.82 -12.99 15.28
N ASP A 339 -13.08 -12.99 14.86
CA ASP A 339 -13.60 -13.66 13.66
C ASP A 339 -14.39 -12.76 12.71
N ARG A 340 -14.49 -11.45 13.01
CA ARG A 340 -15.23 -10.48 12.19
C ARG A 340 -14.66 -9.07 12.33
N MET A 341 -14.86 -8.29 11.28
CA MET A 341 -14.65 -6.85 11.26
C MET A 341 -16.01 -6.16 11.24
N ARG A 342 -16.17 -5.12 12.07
CA ARG A 342 -17.31 -4.23 12.07
C ARG A 342 -16.92 -2.93 11.36
N ILE A 343 -17.64 -2.61 10.30
CA ILE A 343 -17.50 -1.38 9.52
C ILE A 343 -18.61 -0.44 9.98
N LEU A 344 -18.25 0.60 10.71
CA LEU A 344 -19.20 1.53 11.31
C LEU A 344 -19.44 2.72 10.36
N ALA A 345 -20.70 2.99 10.05
CA ALA A 345 -21.11 4.16 9.30
C ALA A 345 -21.32 5.38 10.22
N ALA A 346 -21.32 6.58 9.64
CA ALA A 346 -21.51 7.83 10.39
C ALA A 346 -22.88 7.94 11.10
N ASN A 347 -23.90 7.25 10.59
CA ASN A 347 -25.23 7.18 11.19
C ASN A 347 -25.35 6.14 12.32
N GLY A 348 -24.26 5.47 12.69
CA GLY A 348 -24.21 4.45 13.75
C GLY A 348 -24.59 3.03 13.31
N THR A 349 -24.95 2.79 12.05
CA THR A 349 -25.16 1.42 11.55
C THR A 349 -23.82 0.70 11.37
N ALA A 350 -23.82 -0.61 11.59
CA ALA A 350 -22.64 -1.46 11.44
C ALA A 350 -22.89 -2.55 10.40
N GLU A 351 -21.94 -2.74 9.50
CA GLU A 351 -21.84 -3.92 8.64
C GLU A 351 -20.78 -4.86 9.23
N GLU A 352 -21.07 -6.16 9.28
CA GLU A 352 -20.11 -7.16 9.75
C GLU A 352 -19.64 -8.02 8.58
N VAL A 353 -18.32 -8.15 8.44
CA VAL A 353 -17.69 -8.98 7.41
C VAL A 353 -16.73 -9.99 8.04
N PRO A 354 -16.60 -11.22 7.50
CA PRO A 354 -15.66 -12.21 8.00
C PRO A 354 -14.23 -11.68 7.98
N PHE A 355 -13.52 -11.79 9.11
CA PHE A 355 -12.18 -11.26 9.26
C PHE A 355 -11.38 -12.01 10.33
N ASP A 356 -10.09 -12.25 10.09
CA ASP A 356 -9.18 -12.78 11.11
C ASP A 356 -8.62 -11.64 11.98
N GLY A 357 -9.25 -11.40 13.13
CA GLY A 357 -8.87 -10.34 14.07
C GLY A 357 -7.48 -10.50 14.68
N GLU A 358 -6.96 -11.73 14.71
CA GLU A 358 -5.67 -12.04 15.30
C GLU A 358 -4.51 -11.88 14.30
N PHE A 359 -4.81 -11.81 12.99
CA PHE A 359 -3.79 -11.78 11.95
C PHE A 359 -2.81 -10.63 12.15
N LEU A 360 -3.28 -9.41 12.42
CA LEU A 360 -2.43 -8.23 12.55
C LEU A 360 -1.66 -8.14 13.87
N ARG A 361 -1.82 -9.10 14.81
CA ARG A 361 -1.08 -9.15 16.08
C ARG A 361 -1.21 -7.86 16.92
N ILE A 362 -2.36 -7.20 16.86
CA ILE A 362 -2.60 -5.95 17.59
C ILE A 362 -2.38 -6.19 19.09
N GLY A 363 -1.68 -5.26 19.76
CA GLY A 363 -1.36 -5.36 21.18
C GLY A 363 -0.32 -6.42 21.57
N ARG A 364 0.21 -7.19 20.61
CA ARG A 364 1.31 -8.13 20.85
C ARG A 364 2.65 -7.41 20.65
N SER A 365 3.68 -7.84 21.38
CA SER A 365 5.04 -7.35 21.14
C SER A 365 5.47 -7.70 19.71
N VAL A 366 5.96 -6.71 18.97
CA VAL A 366 6.57 -6.94 17.66
C VAL A 366 7.83 -7.77 17.89
N PRO A 367 7.99 -8.95 17.25
CA PRO A 367 9.21 -9.74 17.35
C PRO A 367 10.43 -8.89 16.96
N ALA A 368 11.46 -8.92 17.80
CA ALA A 368 12.67 -8.07 17.70
C ALA A 368 13.73 -8.59 16.73
#